data_AF-A0A8K0CNJ9-F1
#
_entry.id   AF-A0A8K0CNJ9-F1
#
_cell.length_a   1.000
_cell.length_b   1.000
_cell.length_c   1.000
_cell.angle_alpha   90.00
_cell.angle_beta   90.00
_cell.angle_gamma   90.00
#
_symmetry.space_group_name_H-M   'P 1'
#
loop_
_entity.id
_entity.type
_entity.pdbx_description
1 polymer ?
#
loop_
_entity_poly.entity_id
_entity_poly.type
_entity_poly.pdbx_seq_one_letter_code
_entity_poly.pdbx_strand_id
1 'polypeptide(L)'
;MYALSAIIDNLNNNEVLVDLLEKNAVSHAKRRVPEKAYWDLKATVLELLQAGLGSKFTKEIREAWDKTLTVAMTVIVKALKENQSQ
;
A
#
# COMPACT_ATOMS: atom_id res chain seq x y z
N MET A 1 8.62 0.53 10.86
CA MET A 1 7.63 1.17 9.97
C MET A 1 8.19 1.43 8.56
N TYR A 2 9.11 0.61 8.04
CA TYR A 2 9.91 0.97 6.86
C TYR A 2 9.13 0.94 5.52
N ALA A 3 8.24 -0.03 5.33
CA ALA A 3 7.54 -0.20 4.06
C ALA A 3 6.60 0.97 3.72
N LEU A 4 5.88 1.49 4.71
CA LEU A 4 4.98 2.65 4.51
C LEU A 4 5.77 3.94 4.33
N SER A 5 6.85 4.14 5.08
CA SER A 5 7.77 5.28 4.87
C SER A 5 8.33 5.28 3.45
N ALA A 6 8.78 4.12 2.95
CA ALA A 6 9.31 4.02 1.60
C ALA A 6 8.27 4.37 0.51
N ILE A 7 6.98 4.13 0.74
CA ILE A 7 5.92 4.59 -0.18
C ILE A 7 5.89 6.12 -0.20
N ILE A 8 5.88 6.75 0.98
CA ILE A 8 5.81 8.21 1.13
C ILE A 8 7.05 8.88 0.52
N ASP A 9 8.24 8.36 0.84
CA ASP A 9 9.53 8.89 0.40
C ASP A 9 9.67 8.89 -1.13
N ASN A 10 8.95 8.00 -1.83
CA ASN A 10 9.02 7.83 -3.28
C ASN A 10 7.75 8.29 -4.02
N LEU A 11 6.81 9.00 -3.36
CA LEU A 11 5.58 9.48 -4.01
C LEU A 11 5.81 10.34 -5.26
N ASN A 12 6.96 11.02 -5.33
CA ASN A 12 7.33 11.87 -6.47
C ASN A 12 8.25 11.14 -7.48
N ASN A 13 8.57 9.87 -7.24
CA ASN A 13 9.42 9.06 -8.10
C ASN A 13 8.71 7.76 -8.45
N ASN A 14 7.82 7.84 -9.44
CA ASN A 14 6.91 6.76 -9.81
C ASN A 14 7.64 5.45 -10.17
N GLU A 15 8.76 5.54 -10.89
CA GLU A 15 9.54 4.35 -11.31
C GLU A 15 10.11 3.63 -10.10
N VAL A 16 10.75 4.37 -9.19
CA VAL A 16 11.32 3.78 -7.96
C VAL A 16 10.22 3.24 -7.05
N LEU A 17 9.08 3.92 -6.97
CA LEU A 17 7.95 3.46 -6.16
C LEU A 17 7.38 2.14 -6.71
N VAL A 18 7.16 2.04 -8.03
CA VAL A 18 6.66 0.81 -8.66
C VAL A 18 7.62 -0.35 -8.44
N ASP A 19 8.91 -0.17 -8.72
CA ASP A 19 9.95 -1.18 -8.50
C ASP A 19 9.98 -1.70 -7.05
N LEU A 20 9.82 -0.80 -6.08
CA LEU A 20 9.80 -1.15 -4.66
C LEU A 20 8.57 -1.97 -4.29
N LEU A 21 7.40 -1.60 -4.81
CA LEU A 21 6.14 -2.30 -4.60
C LEU A 21 6.14 -3.69 -5.26
N GLU A 22 6.71 -3.83 -6.44
CA GLU A 22 6.87 -5.12 -7.11
C GLU A 22 7.83 -6.05 -6.36
N LYS A 23 8.96 -5.53 -5.87
CA LYS A 23 9.87 -6.30 -4.98
C LYS A 23 9.15 -6.75 -3.70
N ASN A 24 8.28 -5.91 -3.15
CA ASN A 24 7.46 -6.26 -2.01
C ASN A 24 6.52 -7.45 -2.35
N ALA A 25 5.87 -7.41 -3.52
CA ALA A 25 5.02 -8.49 -4.01
C ALA A 25 5.76 -9.83 -4.08
N VAL A 26 6.98 -9.87 -4.65
CA VAL A 26 7.80 -11.10 -4.73
C VAL A 26 8.04 -11.73 -3.35
N SER A 27 8.31 -10.91 -2.34
CA SER A 27 8.50 -11.39 -0.96
C SER A 27 7.20 -11.98 -0.39
N HIS A 28 6.05 -11.35 -0.65
CA HIS A 28 4.78 -11.80 -0.12
C HIS A 28 4.19 -13.00 -0.89
N ALA A 29 4.50 -13.16 -2.17
CA ALA A 29 4.12 -14.32 -2.98
C ALA A 29 4.63 -15.62 -2.34
N LYS A 30 5.88 -15.63 -1.86
CA LYS A 30 6.49 -16.77 -1.14
C LYS A 30 5.69 -17.20 0.10
N ARG A 31 4.93 -16.28 0.70
CA ARG A 31 4.12 -16.51 1.91
C ARG A 31 2.64 -16.76 1.60
N ARG A 32 2.26 -16.77 0.32
CA ARG A 32 0.87 -16.99 -0.14
C ARG A 32 -0.14 -16.07 0.53
N VAL A 33 0.24 -14.80 0.73
CA VAL A 33 -0.65 -13.79 1.31
C VAL A 33 -1.83 -13.56 0.36
N PRO A 34 -3.09 -13.72 0.81
CA PRO A 34 -4.25 -13.55 -0.04
C PRO A 34 -4.47 -12.08 -0.40
N GLU A 35 -5.03 -11.81 -1.59
CA GLU A 35 -5.35 -10.45 -2.05
C GLU A 35 -6.18 -9.66 -1.01
N LYS A 36 -7.16 -10.32 -0.39
CA LYS A 36 -8.02 -9.72 0.63
C LYS A 36 -7.21 -9.07 1.76
N ALA A 37 -6.08 -9.66 2.16
CA ALA A 37 -5.26 -9.13 3.24
C ALA A 37 -4.67 -7.73 2.93
N TYR A 38 -4.40 -7.40 1.68
CA TYR A 38 -3.91 -6.07 1.29
C TYR A 38 -4.99 -5.01 1.41
N TRP A 39 -6.22 -5.35 1.02
CA TRP A 39 -7.38 -4.47 1.12
C TRP A 39 -7.82 -4.28 2.57
N ASP A 40 -7.79 -5.35 3.37
CA ASP A 40 -8.02 -5.28 4.82
C ASP A 40 -6.95 -4.42 5.52
N LEU A 41 -5.68 -4.55 5.12
CA LEU A 41 -4.58 -3.72 5.64
C LEU A 41 -4.79 -2.25 5.29
N LYS A 42 -5.17 -1.94 4.05
CA LYS A 42 -5.51 -0.56 3.64
C LYS A 42 -6.57 0.05 4.56
N ALA A 43 -7.68 -0.67 4.79
CA ALA A 43 -8.76 -0.19 5.64
C ALA A 43 -8.26 0.05 7.09
N THR A 44 -7.54 -0.93 7.64
CA THR A 44 -6.95 -0.85 8.98
C THR A 44 -6.01 0.35 9.13
N VAL A 45 -5.19 0.65 8.12
CA VAL A 45 -4.27 1.81 8.16
C VAL A 45 -5.06 3.12 8.15
N LEU A 46 -6.12 3.24 7.34
CA LEU A 46 -6.96 4.43 7.34
C LEU A 46 -7.67 4.64 8.67
N GLU A 47 -8.17 3.58 9.29
CA GLU A 47 -8.77 3.62 10.62
C GLU A 47 -7.75 4.02 11.69
N LEU A 48 -6.54 3.48 11.63
CA LEU A 48 -5.45 3.85 12.53
C LEU A 48 -5.08 5.33 12.40
N LEU A 49 -4.98 5.84 11.18
CA LEU A 49 -4.70 7.26 10.93
C LEU A 49 -5.82 8.16 11.47
N GLN A 50 -7.10 7.77 11.26
CA GLN A 50 -8.24 8.48 11.80
C GLN A 50 -8.23 8.51 13.34
N ALA A 51 -7.94 7.38 13.97
CA ALA A 51 -7.87 7.28 15.44
C ALA A 51 -6.71 8.09 16.02
N GLY A 52 -5.53 8.07 15.37
CA GLY A 52 -4.34 8.76 15.85
C GLY A 52 -4.34 10.28 15.63
N LEU A 53 -4.93 10.75 14.52
CA LEU A 53 -4.94 12.16 14.15
C LEU A 53 -6.24 12.87 14.58
N GLY A 54 -7.32 12.13 14.83
CA GLY A 54 -8.60 12.67 15.26
C GLY A 54 -9.12 13.74 14.30
N SER A 55 -9.40 14.93 14.82
CA SER A 55 -9.87 16.08 14.03
C SER A 55 -8.86 16.59 12.99
N LYS A 56 -7.56 16.25 13.13
CA LYS A 56 -6.55 16.59 12.13
C LYS A 56 -6.61 15.69 10.89
N PHE A 57 -7.30 14.54 10.96
CA PHE A 57 -7.55 13.71 9.78
C PHE A 57 -8.73 14.28 9.00
N THR A 58 -8.49 15.42 8.36
CA THR A 58 -9.52 16.09 7.54
C THR A 58 -9.93 15.20 6.37
N LYS A 59 -11.08 15.53 5.74
CA LYS A 59 -11.55 14.83 4.55
C LYS A 59 -10.49 14.76 3.45
N GLU A 60 -9.83 15.89 3.19
CA GLU A 60 -8.76 15.99 2.19
C GLU A 60 -7.57 15.06 2.52
N ILE A 61 -7.13 15.05 3.79
CA ILE A 61 -6.04 14.17 4.24
C ILE A 61 -6.46 12.70 4.10
N ARG A 62 -7.70 12.35 4.48
CA ARG A 62 -8.25 11.00 4.30
C ARG A 62 -8.23 10.57 2.84
N GLU A 63 -8.69 11.43 1.93
CA GLU A 63 -8.72 11.15 0.49
C GLU A 63 -7.30 10.98 -0.09
N ALA A 64 -6.34 11.80 0.34
CA ALA A 64 -4.94 11.67 -0.08
C ALA A 64 -4.32 10.34 0.36
N TRP A 65 -4.56 9.92 1.61
CA TRP A 65 -4.10 8.62 2.11
C TRP A 65 -4.82 7.44 1.44
N ASP A 66 -6.13 7.55 1.24
CA ASP A 66 -6.91 6.52 0.55
C ASP A 66 -6.39 6.29 -0.87
N LYS A 67 -6.12 7.37 -1.62
CA LYS A 67 -5.53 7.30 -2.95
C LYS A 67 -4.14 6.68 -2.93
N THR A 68 -3.28 7.13 -2.03
CA THR A 68 -1.90 6.62 -1.88
C THR A 68 -1.88 5.11 -1.63
N LEU A 69 -2.67 4.66 -0.65
CA LEU A 69 -2.74 3.25 -0.29
C LEU A 69 -3.42 2.43 -1.39
N THR A 70 -4.45 2.97 -2.06
CA THR A 70 -5.10 2.28 -3.18
C THR A 70 -4.10 1.99 -4.29
N VAL A 71 -3.33 3.00 -4.72
CA VAL A 71 -2.29 2.83 -5.75
C VAL A 71 -1.27 1.77 -5.32
N ALA A 72 -0.75 1.88 -4.10
CA ALA A 72 0.25 0.94 -3.60
C ALA A 72 -0.26 -0.51 -3.58
N MET A 73 -1.47 -0.74 -3.04
CA MET A 73 -2.06 -2.08 -2.99
C MET A 73 -2.39 -2.61 -4.39
N THR A 74 -2.87 -1.78 -5.31
CA THR A 74 -3.15 -2.17 -6.70
C THR A 74 -1.89 -2.67 -7.40
N VAL A 75 -0.77 -1.95 -7.28
CA VAL A 75 0.51 -2.36 -7.89
C VAL A 75 0.98 -3.70 -7.31
N ILE A 76 0.97 -3.85 -5.98
CA ILE A 76 1.38 -5.09 -5.31
C ILE A 76 0.51 -6.26 -5.74
N VAL A 77 -0.83 -6.11 -5.70
CA VAL A 77 -1.79 -7.16 -6.06
C VAL A 77 -1.65 -7.58 -7.52
N LYS A 78 -1.44 -6.62 -8.44
CA LYS A 78 -1.19 -6.91 -9.84
C LYS A 78 0.08 -7.75 -10.00
N ALA A 79 1.19 -7.32 -9.40
CA ALA A 79 2.45 -8.04 -9.46
C ALA A 79 2.36 -9.45 -8.81
N LEU A 80 1.60 -9.62 -7.73
CA LEU A 80 1.36 -10.94 -7.13
C LEU A 80 0.68 -11.91 -8.09
N LYS A 81 -0.35 -11.44 -8.81
CA LYS A 81 -1.09 -12.27 -9.77
C LYS A 81 -0.20 -12.71 -10.93
N GLU A 82 0.66 -11.80 -11.41
CA GLU A 82 1.63 -12.09 -12.46
C GLU A 82 2.67 -13.13 -12.01
N ASN A 83 3.19 -13.01 -10.78
CA ASN A 83 4.15 -13.96 -10.20
C ASN A 83 3.54 -15.32 -9.82
N GLN A 84 2.22 -15.41 -9.63
CA GLN A 84 1.52 -16.67 -9.34
C GLN A 84 1.08 -17.41 -10.62
N SER A 85 1.13 -16.74 -11.77
CA SER A 85 0.79 -17.33 -13.08
C SER A 85 2.01 -17.92 -13.80
N GLN A 86 3.20 -17.81 -13.20
CA GLN A 86 4.47 -18.37 -13.66
C GLN A 86 4.84 -19.61 -12.84
#